data_AF-A0A450VDE0-F1
#
_entry.id   AF-A0A450VDE0-F1
#
_cell.length_a   1.000
_cell.length_b   1.000
_cell.length_c   1.000
_cell.angle_alpha   90.00
_cell.angle_beta   90.00
_cell.angle_gamma   90.00
#
_symmetry.space_group_name_H-M   'P 1'
#
loop_
_entity.id
_entity.type
_entity.pdbx_description
1 polymer ?
#
loop_
_entity_poly.entity_id
_entity_poly.type
_entity_poly.pdbx_seq_one_letter_code
_entity_poly.pdbx_strand_id
1 'polypeptide(L)'
;MERQVRTEFDEIADSLTEEEKNARLDIKYQTTSGKHMIIELKRANRQIGVDVLIGQIRKYRNAIIKLLETNGLQHQSFEFVCIVGKEGLTDWKETDGHEMVDKALEPWKARVITYQELLTRAYASYSEFMNQGEKFGRLTRFLKAIDES
;
A
#
# COMPACT_ATOMS: atom_id res chain seq x y z
N MET A 1 4.38 1.25 -13.48
CA MET A 1 3.42 0.57 -14.38
C MET A 1 2.24 0.14 -13.53
N GLU A 2 1.08 0.75 -13.73
CA GLU A 2 -0.23 0.33 -13.19
C GLU A 2 -0.60 -1.01 -13.85
N ARG A 3 -1.08 -2.01 -13.10
CA ARG A 3 -1.44 -3.34 -13.62
C ARG A 3 -2.81 -3.74 -13.06
N GLN A 4 -3.71 -4.23 -13.91
CA GLN A 4 -5.08 -4.60 -13.52
C GLN A 4 -5.10 -5.92 -12.74
N VAL A 5 -6.10 -6.10 -11.85
CA VAL A 5 -6.37 -7.35 -11.08
C VAL A 5 -6.23 -8.55 -12.00
N ARG A 6 -6.88 -8.46 -13.16
CA ARG A 6 -7.00 -9.55 -14.10
C ARG A 6 -5.63 -10.12 -14.49
N THR A 7 -4.62 -9.27 -14.64
CA THR A 7 -3.29 -9.67 -15.12
C THR A 7 -2.41 -10.32 -14.03
N GLU A 8 -2.64 -10.06 -12.74
CA GLU A 8 -1.95 -10.76 -11.64
C GLU A 8 -2.74 -11.95 -11.10
N PHE A 9 -4.05 -11.99 -11.34
CA PHE A 9 -4.99 -12.94 -10.75
C PHE A 9 -5.74 -13.77 -11.80
N ASP A 10 -5.16 -13.99 -12.98
CA ASP A 10 -5.76 -14.82 -14.04
C ASP A 10 -6.15 -16.22 -13.50
N GLU A 11 -5.44 -16.74 -12.50
CA GLU A 11 -5.74 -18.02 -11.82
C GLU A 11 -7.05 -18.03 -11.01
N ILE A 12 -7.58 -16.86 -10.63
CA ILE A 12 -8.85 -16.75 -9.92
C ILE A 12 -9.89 -15.92 -10.66
N ALA A 13 -9.64 -15.55 -11.92
CA ALA A 13 -10.54 -14.73 -12.72
C ALA A 13 -11.97 -15.31 -12.77
N ASP A 14 -12.14 -16.62 -12.62
CA ASP A 14 -13.43 -17.30 -12.60
C ASP A 14 -14.15 -17.26 -11.22
N SER A 15 -13.44 -17.01 -10.12
CA SER A 15 -14.01 -16.93 -8.75
C SER A 15 -14.30 -15.50 -8.28
N LEU A 16 -13.91 -14.51 -9.09
CA LEU A 16 -14.20 -13.10 -8.89
C LEU A 16 -15.59 -12.75 -9.45
N THR A 17 -16.32 -11.91 -8.73
CA THR A 17 -17.54 -11.25 -9.22
C THR A 17 -17.20 -10.21 -10.28
N GLU A 18 -18.16 -9.83 -11.12
CA GLU A 18 -17.94 -8.80 -12.14
C GLU A 18 -17.57 -7.44 -11.54
N GLU A 19 -18.02 -7.12 -10.33
CA GLU A 19 -17.57 -5.92 -9.60
C GLU A 19 -16.09 -6.02 -9.19
N GLU A 20 -15.64 -7.19 -8.73
CA GLU A 20 -14.25 -7.45 -8.35
C GLU A 20 -13.31 -7.45 -9.58
N LYS A 21 -13.77 -7.97 -10.73
CA LYS A 21 -12.99 -7.98 -11.99
C LYS A 21 -12.81 -6.59 -12.60
N ASN A 22 -13.85 -5.76 -12.53
CA ASN A 22 -13.86 -4.41 -13.11
C ASN A 22 -13.25 -3.35 -12.18
N ALA A 23 -12.98 -3.70 -10.93
CA ALA A 23 -12.26 -2.82 -10.02
C ALA A 23 -10.84 -2.60 -10.57
N ARG A 24 -10.51 -1.34 -10.90
CA ARG A 24 -9.16 -0.96 -11.33
C ARG A 24 -8.21 -1.13 -10.16
N LEU A 25 -7.28 -2.03 -10.32
CA LEU A 25 -6.24 -2.31 -9.35
C LEU A 25 -5.16 -1.24 -9.50
N ASP A 26 -5.21 -0.16 -8.72
CA ASP A 26 -4.03 0.69 -8.46
C ASP A 26 -3.06 -0.02 -7.49
N ILE A 27 -3.13 -1.36 -7.43
CA ILE A 27 -2.45 -2.16 -6.42
C ILE A 27 -1.14 -2.69 -6.96
N LYS A 28 -0.10 -2.45 -6.17
CA LYS A 28 1.14 -3.21 -6.27
C LYS A 28 1.09 -4.32 -5.23
N TYR A 29 1.24 -5.55 -5.69
CA TYR A 29 1.43 -6.71 -4.87
C TYR A 29 2.93 -6.95 -4.66
N GLN A 30 3.35 -7.08 -3.41
CA GLN A 30 4.72 -7.45 -3.09
C GLN A 30 4.72 -8.50 -1.99
N THR A 31 5.46 -9.58 -2.20
CA THR A 31 5.80 -10.54 -1.15
C THR A 31 7.15 -10.17 -0.55
N THR A 32 7.14 -9.81 0.73
CA THR A 32 8.36 -9.65 1.54
C THR A 32 8.27 -10.60 2.73
N SER A 33 9.23 -11.51 2.87
CA SER A 33 9.34 -12.42 4.02
C SER A 33 8.06 -13.20 4.36
N GLY A 34 7.32 -13.68 3.35
CA GLY A 34 6.10 -14.48 3.55
C GLY A 34 4.85 -13.68 3.94
N LYS A 35 4.88 -12.35 3.83
CA LYS A 35 3.72 -11.47 3.97
C LYS A 35 3.36 -10.84 2.63
N HIS A 36 2.09 -10.96 2.24
CA HIS A 36 1.55 -10.29 1.06
C HIS A 36 1.22 -8.84 1.40
N MET A 37 1.83 -7.89 0.70
CA MET A 37 1.53 -6.46 0.84
C MET A 37 0.72 -6.00 -0.36
N ILE A 38 -0.41 -5.35 -0.08
CA ILE A 38 -1.36 -4.86 -1.07
C ILE A 38 -1.46 -3.35 -0.92
N ILE A 39 -0.93 -2.62 -1.89
CA ILE A 39 -0.78 -1.17 -1.79
C ILE A 39 -1.93 -0.45 -2.49
N GLU A 40 -2.76 0.33 -1.80
CA GLU A 40 -3.80 1.17 -2.42
C GLU A 40 -3.30 2.61 -2.58
N LEU A 41 -3.10 3.07 -3.81
CA LEU A 41 -2.62 4.43 -4.09
C LEU A 41 -3.77 5.41 -4.28
N LYS A 42 -3.74 6.54 -3.55
CA LYS A 42 -4.61 7.69 -3.83
C LYS A 42 -3.83 8.80 -4.53
N ARG A 43 -4.55 9.62 -5.29
CA ARG A 43 -3.99 10.82 -5.92
C ARG A 43 -3.47 11.77 -4.84
N ALA A 44 -2.27 12.32 -5.04
CA ALA A 44 -1.58 13.13 -4.04
C ALA A 44 -2.34 14.41 -3.62
N ASN A 45 -3.22 14.94 -4.48
CA ASN A 45 -4.00 16.14 -4.24
C ASN A 45 -5.46 15.87 -3.83
N ARG A 46 -5.83 14.61 -3.56
CA ARG A 46 -7.19 14.24 -3.19
C ARG A 46 -7.25 13.87 -1.71
N GLN A 47 -8.02 14.65 -0.94
CA GLN A 47 -8.39 14.30 0.44
C GLN A 47 -9.64 13.41 0.42
N ILE A 48 -9.66 12.36 1.24
CA ILE A 48 -10.78 11.43 1.37
C ILE A 48 -10.95 11.02 2.84
N GLY A 49 -12.11 10.46 3.16
CA GLY A 49 -12.36 9.84 4.46
C GLY A 49 -11.88 8.39 4.54
N VAL A 50 -11.75 7.89 5.77
CA VAL A 50 -11.41 6.49 6.06
C VAL A 50 -12.49 5.52 5.56
N ASP A 51 -13.75 5.93 5.56
CA ASP A 51 -14.90 5.18 5.03
C ASP A 51 -14.71 4.83 3.54
N VAL A 52 -14.20 5.78 2.75
CA VAL A 52 -13.89 5.58 1.32
C VAL A 52 -12.78 4.55 1.17
N LEU A 53 -11.74 4.58 2.02
CA LEU A 53 -10.68 3.58 2.01
C LEU A 53 -11.21 2.19 2.36
N ILE A 54 -11.98 2.07 3.44
CA ILE A 54 -12.59 0.80 3.87
C ILE A 54 -13.48 0.22 2.78
N GLY A 55 -14.29 1.07 2.13
CA GLY A 55 -15.14 0.67 1.01
C GLY A 55 -14.36 0.06 -0.15
N GLN A 56 -13.15 0.57 -0.44
CA GLN A 56 -12.25 0.03 -1.47
C GLN A 56 -11.58 -1.27 -0.98
N ILE A 57 -10.98 -1.26 0.20
CA ILE A 57 -10.30 -2.44 0.79
C ILE A 57 -11.25 -3.64 0.85
N ARG A 58 -12.52 -3.43 1.23
CA ARG A 58 -13.52 -4.49 1.33
C ARG A 58 -13.72 -5.23 0.01
N LYS A 59 -13.67 -4.54 -1.14
CA LYS A 59 -13.80 -5.16 -2.47
C LYS A 59 -12.64 -6.13 -2.74
N TYR A 60 -11.43 -5.75 -2.34
CA TYR A 60 -10.23 -6.54 -2.63
C TYR A 60 -9.94 -7.64 -1.61
N ARG A 61 -10.34 -7.44 -0.34
CA ARG A 61 -10.07 -8.40 0.73
C ARG A 61 -10.66 -9.78 0.43
N ASN A 62 -11.88 -9.82 -0.10
CA ASN A 62 -12.54 -11.09 -0.43
C ASN A 62 -11.83 -11.80 -1.59
N ALA A 63 -11.46 -11.05 -2.64
CA ALA A 63 -10.66 -11.57 -3.76
C ALA A 63 -9.32 -12.17 -3.29
N ILE A 64 -8.60 -11.48 -2.40
CA ILE A 64 -7.31 -11.95 -1.87
C ILE A 64 -7.48 -13.19 -0.99
N ILE A 65 -8.49 -13.22 -0.12
CA ILE A 65 -8.76 -14.41 0.70
C ILE A 65 -9.03 -15.63 -0.19
N LYS A 66 -9.88 -15.48 -1.20
CA LYS A 66 -10.16 -16.55 -2.19
C LYS A 66 -8.90 -16.99 -2.95
N LEU A 67 -8.02 -16.05 -3.32
CA LEU A 67 -6.73 -16.38 -3.95
C LEU A 67 -5.88 -17.26 -3.04
N LEU A 68 -5.71 -16.84 -1.79
CA LEU A 68 -4.87 -17.55 -0.84
C LEU A 68 -5.43 -18.94 -0.54
N GLU A 69 -6.75 -19.07 -0.40
CA GLU A 69 -7.40 -20.37 -0.19
C GLU A 69 -7.22 -21.30 -1.40
N THR A 70 -7.45 -20.81 -2.61
CA THR A 70 -7.37 -21.60 -3.85
C THR A 70 -5.95 -22.14 -4.09
N ASN A 71 -4.93 -21.40 -3.66
CA ASN A 71 -3.53 -21.78 -3.77
C ASN A 71 -2.98 -22.54 -2.55
N GLY A 72 -3.82 -22.86 -1.55
CA GLY A 72 -3.38 -23.52 -0.31
C GLY A 72 -2.49 -22.63 0.58
N LEU A 73 -2.48 -21.33 0.35
CA LEU A 73 -1.68 -20.31 1.04
C LEU A 73 -2.45 -19.57 2.14
N GLN A 74 -3.57 -20.11 2.61
CA GLN A 74 -4.41 -19.53 3.68
C GLN A 74 -3.67 -19.19 4.99
N HIS A 75 -2.51 -19.81 5.23
CA HIS A 75 -1.65 -19.54 6.38
C HIS A 75 -0.77 -18.30 6.21
N GLN A 76 -0.58 -17.81 4.97
CA GLN A 76 0.22 -16.63 4.70
C GLN A 76 -0.53 -15.37 5.13
N SER A 77 0.20 -14.47 5.80
CA SER A 77 -0.37 -13.21 6.26
C SER A 77 -0.41 -12.18 5.12
N PHE A 78 -1.37 -11.28 5.16
CA PHE A 78 -1.43 -10.16 4.23
C PHE A 78 -1.76 -8.85 4.96
N GLU A 79 -1.34 -7.71 4.38
CA GLU A 79 -1.70 -6.37 4.82
C GLU A 79 -2.05 -5.45 3.66
N PHE A 80 -2.96 -4.52 3.92
CA PHE A 80 -3.23 -3.39 3.03
C PHE A 80 -2.45 -2.16 3.49
N VAL A 81 -1.81 -1.48 2.56
CA VAL A 81 -1.11 -0.21 2.81
C VAL A 81 -1.71 0.86 1.92
N CYS A 82 -2.51 1.74 2.50
CA CYS A 82 -3.10 2.87 1.79
C CYS A 82 -2.12 4.04 1.79
N ILE A 83 -1.72 4.49 0.59
CA ILE A 83 -0.84 5.65 0.44
C ILE A 83 -1.67 6.86 0.01
N VAL A 84 -1.66 7.88 0.84
CA VAL A 84 -2.48 9.10 0.66
C VAL A 84 -1.63 10.34 0.44
N GLY A 85 -2.27 11.39 -0.08
CA GLY A 85 -1.67 12.70 -0.29
C GLY A 85 -1.18 13.37 0.99
N LYS A 86 -0.47 14.50 0.83
CA LYS A 86 0.11 15.27 1.94
C LYS A 86 -0.95 15.73 2.97
N GLU A 87 -2.12 16.12 2.48
CA GLU A 87 -3.25 16.55 3.33
C GLU A 87 -3.89 15.39 4.11
N GLY A 88 -3.45 14.14 3.87
CA GLY A 88 -3.90 12.98 4.62
C GLY A 88 -5.37 12.63 4.40
N LEU A 89 -5.97 12.03 5.43
CA LEU A 89 -7.41 11.78 5.49
C LEU A 89 -8.16 12.97 6.08
N THR A 90 -9.41 13.15 5.68
CA THR A 90 -10.28 14.19 6.27
C THR A 90 -10.45 14.00 7.77
N ASP A 91 -10.51 12.75 8.22
CA ASP A 91 -10.74 12.34 9.61
C ASP A 91 -9.60 12.75 10.55
N TRP A 92 -8.38 12.93 10.03
CA TRP A 92 -7.21 13.34 10.83
C TRP A 92 -7.33 14.75 11.43
N LYS A 93 -8.31 15.55 10.98
CA LYS A 93 -8.58 16.89 11.51
C LYS A 93 -9.35 16.86 12.85
N GLU A 94 -9.87 15.71 13.24
CA GLU A 94 -10.56 15.51 14.52
C GLU A 94 -9.56 15.34 15.67
N THR A 95 -9.99 15.65 16.90
CA THR A 95 -9.13 15.67 18.10
C THR A 95 -8.34 14.37 18.30
N ASP A 96 -8.93 13.22 17.98
CA ASP A 96 -8.30 11.88 18.06
C ASP A 96 -8.30 11.15 16.69
N GLY A 97 -8.32 11.92 15.60
CA GLY A 97 -8.59 11.42 14.25
C GLY A 97 -7.62 10.33 13.77
N HIS A 98 -6.33 10.44 14.13
CA HIS A 98 -5.33 9.42 13.78
C HIS A 98 -5.60 8.07 14.45
N GLU A 99 -5.84 8.07 15.77
CA GLU A 99 -6.11 6.85 16.53
C GLU A 99 -7.43 6.21 16.10
N MET A 100 -8.46 7.03 15.84
CA MET A 100 -9.73 6.56 15.30
C MET A 100 -9.54 5.85 13.96
N VAL A 101 -8.79 6.46 13.05
CA VAL A 101 -8.49 5.87 11.73
C VAL A 101 -7.75 4.55 11.87
N ASP A 102 -6.72 4.49 12.72
CA ASP A 102 -5.94 3.27 12.93
C ASP A 102 -6.82 2.12 13.46
N LYS A 103 -7.66 2.39 14.46
CA LYS A 103 -8.63 1.41 15.00
C LYS A 103 -9.66 0.98 13.96
N ALA A 104 -10.12 1.89 13.11
CA ALA A 104 -11.09 1.59 12.07
C ALA A 104 -10.51 0.67 10.96
N LEU A 105 -9.21 0.77 10.70
CA LEU A 105 -8.51 0.00 9.67
C LEU A 105 -7.97 -1.35 10.18
N GLU A 106 -7.79 -1.52 11.48
CA GLU A 106 -7.24 -2.74 12.10
C GLU A 106 -7.99 -4.03 11.71
N PRO A 107 -9.35 -4.11 11.75
CA PRO A 107 -10.08 -5.32 11.34
C PRO A 107 -9.86 -5.72 9.88
N TRP A 108 -9.45 -4.75 9.06
CA TRP A 108 -9.18 -4.92 7.64
C TRP A 108 -7.72 -5.28 7.35
N LYS A 109 -6.87 -5.40 8.39
CA LYS A 109 -5.41 -5.55 8.28
C LYS A 109 -4.81 -4.44 7.42
N ALA A 110 -5.34 -3.23 7.58
CA ALA A 110 -4.98 -2.08 6.78
C ALA A 110 -4.28 -1.02 7.64
N ARG A 111 -3.40 -0.25 7.00
CA ARG A 111 -2.81 0.96 7.56
C ARG A 111 -2.73 2.05 6.53
N VAL A 112 -2.71 3.29 6.97
CA VAL A 112 -2.55 4.46 6.11
C VAL A 112 -1.17 5.10 6.34
N ILE A 113 -0.57 5.60 5.27
CA ILE A 113 0.67 6.38 5.32
C ILE A 113 0.61 7.47 4.27
N THR A 114 1.15 8.65 4.55
CA THR A 114 1.30 9.68 3.51
C THR A 114 2.48 9.35 2.59
N TYR A 115 2.47 9.88 1.36
CA TYR A 115 3.65 9.82 0.49
C TYR A 115 4.90 10.39 1.17
N GLN A 116 4.76 11.48 1.93
CA GLN A 116 5.87 12.14 2.59
C GLN A 116 6.46 11.24 3.69
N GLU A 117 5.64 10.65 4.55
CA GLU A 117 6.12 9.72 5.58
C GLU A 117 6.76 8.48 4.97
N LEU A 118 6.20 7.94 3.87
CA LEU A 118 6.77 6.81 3.17
C LEU A 118 8.18 7.12 2.66
N LEU A 119 8.34 8.27 2.00
CA LEU A 119 9.64 8.72 1.51
C LEU A 119 10.62 8.94 2.67
N THR A 120 10.19 9.62 3.74
CA THR A 120 11.02 9.84 4.93
C THR A 120 11.51 8.53 5.54
N ARG A 121 10.62 7.53 5.71
CA ARG A 121 10.97 6.22 6.25
C ARG A 121 11.90 5.45 5.31
N ALA A 122 11.68 5.52 4.00
CA ALA A 122 12.54 4.90 3.00
C ALA A 122 13.94 5.52 3.01
N TYR A 123 14.05 6.85 3.06
CA TYR A 123 15.32 7.56 3.17
C TYR A 123 16.04 7.27 4.49
N ALA A 124 15.32 7.21 5.62
CA ALA A 124 15.90 6.87 6.91
C ALA A 124 16.48 5.45 6.89
N SER A 125 15.70 4.47 6.42
CA SER A 125 16.14 3.08 6.28
C SER A 125 17.33 2.93 5.32
N TYR A 126 17.32 3.68 4.21
CA TYR A 126 18.43 3.71 3.26
C TYR A 126 19.68 4.36 3.86
N SER A 127 19.53 5.46 4.60
CA SER A 127 20.64 6.15 5.26
C SER A 127 21.26 5.27 6.34
N GLU A 128 20.44 4.55 7.10
CA GLU A 128 20.89 3.57 8.08
C GLU A 128 21.64 2.42 7.42
N PHE A 129 21.15 1.91 6.28
CA PHE A 129 21.85 0.91 5.47
C PHE A 129 23.18 1.45 4.88
N MET A 130 23.20 2.69 4.40
CA MET A 130 24.39 3.35 3.85
C MET A 130 25.46 3.62 4.92
N ASN A 131 25.05 4.02 6.13
CA ASN A 131 25.96 4.24 7.26
C ASN A 131 26.61 2.92 7.74
N GLN A 132 26.01 1.77 7.42
CA GLN A 132 26.58 0.44 7.71
C GLN A 132 27.47 -0.09 6.58
N GLY A 133 27.50 0.54 5.39
CA GLY A 133 28.26 0.11 4.22
C GLY A 133 29.26 1.15 3.74
N GLU A 134 30.52 1.04 4.14
CA GLU A 134 31.61 2.02 3.91
C GLU A 134 32.09 2.19 2.44
N LYS A 135 31.30 1.83 1.44
CA LYS A 135 31.63 2.03 0.01
C LYS A 135 30.40 2.57 -0.69
N PHE A 136 30.60 3.32 -1.77
CA PHE A 136 29.60 3.81 -2.73
C PHE A 136 29.17 5.28 -2.68
N GLY A 137 30.08 6.18 -2.30
CA GLY A 137 29.98 7.64 -2.56
C GLY A 137 29.87 8.08 -4.04
N ARG A 138 29.63 7.16 -4.98
CA ARG A 138 29.40 7.44 -6.41
C ARG A 138 27.90 7.50 -6.73
N LEU A 139 27.06 6.71 -6.05
CA LEU A 139 25.60 6.72 -6.23
C LEU A 139 24.95 7.91 -5.50
N THR A 140 25.46 8.28 -4.33
CA THR A 140 25.03 9.46 -3.56
C THR A 140 25.18 10.76 -4.36
N ARG A 141 26.24 10.88 -5.17
CA ARG A 141 26.45 12.03 -6.06
C ARG A 141 25.42 12.12 -7.18
N PHE A 142 24.91 10.99 -7.65
CA PHE A 142 23.92 10.96 -8.73
C PHE A 142 22.53 11.39 -8.24
N LEU A 143 22.12 10.93 -7.06
CA LEU A 143 20.84 11.31 -6.47
C LEU A 143 20.79 12.79 -6.09
N LYS A 144 21.90 13.33 -5.57
CA LYS A 144 22.00 14.75 -5.22
C LYS A 144 21.89 15.68 -6.44
N ALA A 145 22.43 15.26 -7.58
CA ALA A 145 22.32 16.02 -8.82
C ALA A 145 20.89 16.10 -9.38
N ILE A 146 20.04 15.11 -9.08
CA ILE A 146 18.63 15.11 -9.51
C ILE A 146 17.79 16.02 -8.60
N ASP A 147 18.13 16.12 -7.32
CA ASP A 147 17.41 16.97 -6.35
C ASP A 147 17.78 18.46 -6.48
N GLU A 148 18.93 18.77 -7.09
CA GLU A 148 19.40 20.13 -7.40
C GLU A 148 19.01 20.62 -8.82
N SER A 149 18.17 19.86 -9.54
CA SER A 149 17.66 20.18 -10.88
C SER A 149 16.16 20.49 -10.86
#